data_AF-A0A3M7BWV9-F1
#
_entry.id   AF-A0A3M7BWV9-F1
#
_cell.length_a   1.000
_cell.length_b   1.000
_cell.length_c   1.000
_cell.angle_alpha   90.00
_cell.angle_beta   90.00
_cell.angle_gamma   90.00
#
_symmetry.space_group_name_H-M   'P 1'
#
loop_
_entity.id
_entity.type
_entity.pdbx_description
1 polymer ?
#
loop_
_entity_poly.entity_id
_entity_poly.type
_entity_poly.pdbx_seq_one_letter_code
_entity_poly.pdbx_strand_id
1 'polypeptide(L)'
;TSLYEDLLSTTITTTQSIPSTIARTGRINLTRREINMQIGELFILRINIHLQGSVLDAPELMWAEPQLEPVYQAVRSYLEMDQRVELMQERVSVVGDLLAVLKDQLSHTHAAIRRFE
;
A
#
# COMPACT_ATOMS: atom_id res chain seq x y z
N THR A 1 15.93 7.63 -0.26
CA THR A 1 14.70 6.83 -0.07
C THR A 1 14.51 5.94 -1.28
N SER A 2 13.96 4.74 -1.12
CA SER A 2 13.71 3.81 -2.24
C SER A 2 12.56 4.30 -3.12
N LEU A 3 12.56 3.97 -4.43
CA LEU A 3 11.49 4.34 -5.37
C LEU A 3 10.08 4.02 -4.82
N TYR A 4 9.90 2.82 -4.25
CA TYR A 4 8.61 2.39 -3.72
C TYR A 4 8.21 3.11 -2.43
N GLU A 5 9.19 3.49 -1.61
CA GLU A 5 8.94 4.29 -0.40
C GLU A 5 8.46 5.69 -0.80
N ASP A 6 8.99 6.27 -1.87
CA ASP A 6 8.58 7.58 -2.39
C ASP A 6 7.18 7.52 -3.02
N LEU A 7 6.88 6.48 -3.81
CA LEU A 7 5.54 6.24 -4.35
C LEU A 7 4.51 6.05 -3.24
N LEU A 8 4.84 5.25 -2.22
CA LEU A 8 3.97 5.04 -1.06
C LEU A 8 3.75 6.34 -0.27
N SER A 9 4.80 7.12 -0.05
CA SER A 9 4.72 8.41 0.63
C SER A 9 3.82 9.41 -0.12
N THR A 10 3.89 9.39 -1.46
CA THR A 10 3.01 10.19 -2.33
C THR A 10 1.56 9.76 -2.20
N THR A 11 1.29 8.45 -2.20
CA THR A 11 -0.06 7.91 -2.00
C THR A 11 -0.62 8.30 -0.63
N ILE A 12 0.16 8.13 0.44
CA ILE A 12 -0.22 8.54 1.80
C ILE A 12 -0.56 10.03 1.85
N THR A 13 0.30 10.87 1.30
CA THR A 13 0.12 12.33 1.25
C THR A 13 -1.17 12.72 0.53
N THR A 14 -1.51 11.98 -0.53
CA THR A 14 -2.74 12.21 -1.30
C THR A 14 -3.99 11.77 -0.54
N THR A 15 -3.90 10.69 0.25
CA THR A 15 -5.06 10.13 0.97
C THR A 15 -5.27 10.68 2.39
N GLN A 16 -4.25 11.27 3.02
CA GLN A 16 -4.27 11.62 4.45
C GLN A 16 -5.35 12.64 4.86
N SER A 17 -5.82 13.47 3.94
CA SER A 17 -6.85 14.48 4.21
C SER A 17 -8.27 13.90 4.20
N ILE A 18 -8.45 12.70 3.66
CA ILE A 18 -9.76 12.06 3.51
C ILE A 18 -10.35 11.71 4.90
N PRO A 19 -9.64 10.98 5.80
CA PRO A 19 -10.18 10.65 7.12
C PRO A 19 -10.51 11.89 7.95
N SER A 20 -9.66 12.92 7.91
CA SER A 20 -9.88 14.16 8.68
C SER A 20 -11.09 14.96 8.15
N THR A 21 -11.31 14.94 6.84
CA THR A 21 -12.50 15.55 6.23
C THR A 21 -13.77 14.80 6.60
N ILE A 22 -13.75 13.47 6.58
CA ILE A 22 -14.89 12.63 6.98
C ILE A 22 -15.20 12.83 8.47
N ALA A 23 -14.19 12.81 9.34
CA ALA A 23 -14.38 13.02 10.77
C ALA A 23 -14.99 14.40 11.09
N ARG A 24 -14.63 15.44 10.33
CA ARG A 24 -15.16 16.80 10.53
C ARG A 24 -16.53 17.04 9.89
N THR A 25 -16.79 16.47 8.72
CA THR A 25 -17.95 16.85 7.90
C THR A 25 -18.99 15.73 7.74
N GLY A 26 -18.63 14.49 8.06
CA GLY A 26 -19.43 13.31 7.79
C GLY A 26 -19.60 12.98 6.30
N ARG A 27 -18.86 13.65 5.40
CA ARG A 27 -19.02 13.53 3.95
C ARG A 27 -17.73 13.13 3.26
N ILE A 28 -17.87 12.32 2.21
CA ILE A 28 -16.79 11.95 1.29
C ILE A 28 -16.88 12.89 0.08
N ASN A 29 -15.86 13.72 -0.14
CA ASN A 29 -15.79 14.63 -1.28
C ASN A 29 -14.97 14.02 -2.44
N LEU A 30 -15.30 12.77 -2.80
CA LEU A 30 -14.69 12.04 -3.91
C LEU A 30 -15.78 11.28 -4.66
N THR A 31 -15.67 11.27 -5.98
CA THR A 31 -16.54 10.47 -6.85
C THR A 31 -16.16 8.99 -6.77
N ARG A 32 -17.12 8.11 -7.11
CA ARG A 32 -16.87 6.67 -7.25
C ARG A 32 -15.73 6.36 -8.23
N ARG A 33 -15.60 7.15 -9.30
CA ARG A 33 -14.52 7.01 -10.27
C ARG A 33 -13.16 7.27 -9.62
N GLU A 34 -13.02 8.38 -8.89
CA GLU A 34 -11.77 8.74 -8.21
C GLU A 34 -11.36 7.69 -7.16
N ILE A 35 -12.33 7.19 -6.38
CA ILE A 35 -12.06 6.12 -5.41
C ILE A 35 -11.60 4.83 -6.11
N ASN A 36 -12.25 4.42 -7.19
CA ASN A 36 -11.83 3.24 -7.95
C ASN A 36 -10.44 3.42 -8.58
N MET A 37 -10.10 4.63 -9.05
CA MET A 37 -8.75 4.93 -9.56
C MET A 37 -7.71 4.77 -8.46
N GLN A 38 -7.94 5.35 -7.27
CA GLN A 38 -7.01 5.21 -6.13
C GLN A 38 -6.86 3.77 -5.67
N ILE A 39 -7.95 2.98 -5.68
CA ILE A 39 -7.89 1.54 -5.40
C ILE A 39 -6.99 0.82 -6.41
N GLY A 40 -7.14 1.12 -7.70
CA GLY A 40 -6.31 0.55 -8.76
C GLY A 40 -4.83 0.87 -8.58
N GLU A 41 -4.49 2.14 -8.35
CA GLU A 41 -3.11 2.57 -8.09
C GLU A 41 -2.52 1.88 -6.85
N LEU A 42 -3.29 1.75 -5.77
CA LEU A 42 -2.84 1.02 -4.59
C LEU A 42 -2.58 -0.47 -4.89
N PHE A 43 -3.42 -1.11 -5.71
CA PHE A 43 -3.19 -2.50 -6.11
C PHE A 43 -1.94 -2.64 -6.98
N ILE A 44 -1.69 -1.72 -7.90
CA ILE A 44 -0.44 -1.69 -8.69
C ILE A 44 0.76 -1.58 -7.74
N LEU A 45 0.72 -0.64 -6.79
CA LEU A 45 1.80 -0.47 -5.82
C LEU A 45 2.01 -1.73 -4.97
N ARG A 46 0.92 -2.34 -4.47
CA ARG A 46 0.97 -3.58 -3.68
C ARG A 46 1.57 -4.73 -4.48
N ILE A 47 1.17 -4.91 -5.74
CA ILE A 47 1.72 -5.93 -6.63
C ILE A 47 3.22 -5.72 -6.85
N ASN A 48 3.65 -4.48 -7.11
CA ASN A 48 5.07 -4.19 -7.30
C ASN A 48 5.88 -4.47 -6.03
N ILE A 49 5.39 -4.06 -4.86
CA ILE A 49 6.06 -4.33 -3.57
C ILE A 49 6.12 -5.83 -3.28
N HIS A 50 5.05 -6.60 -3.54
CA HIS A 50 5.06 -8.05 -3.30
C HIS A 50 5.89 -8.83 -4.32
N LEU A 51 5.78 -8.51 -5.62
CA LEU A 51 6.48 -9.24 -6.69
C LEU A 51 7.95 -8.90 -6.78
N GLN A 52 8.36 -7.65 -6.52
CA GLN A 52 9.79 -7.32 -6.38
C GLN A 52 10.31 -7.59 -4.97
N GLY A 53 9.43 -7.66 -3.96
CA GLY A 53 9.73 -8.24 -2.66
C GLY A 53 10.02 -9.74 -2.72
N SER A 54 9.63 -10.45 -3.79
CA SER A 54 10.08 -11.83 -4.05
C SER A 54 11.60 -11.96 -4.26
N VAL A 55 12.33 -10.84 -4.43
CA VAL A 55 13.81 -10.80 -4.42
C VAL A 55 14.38 -10.92 -2.99
N LEU A 56 13.52 -10.97 -1.97
CA LEU A 56 13.93 -11.10 -0.58
C LEU A 56 14.37 -12.51 -0.19
N ASP A 57 14.12 -13.52 -1.04
CA ASP A 57 14.78 -14.81 -0.94
C ASP A 57 16.29 -14.66 -1.19
N ALA A 58 17.09 -15.60 -0.68
CA ALA A 58 18.50 -15.64 -1.02
C ALA A 58 18.63 -15.67 -2.56
N PRO A 59 19.35 -14.73 -3.18
CA PRO A 59 19.53 -14.71 -4.64
C PRO A 59 20.05 -16.07 -5.14
N GLU A 60 19.75 -16.44 -6.39
CA GLU A 60 20.33 -17.67 -7.00
C GLU A 60 21.86 -17.70 -6.90
N LEU A 61 22.49 -16.52 -6.85
CA LEU A 61 23.91 -16.37 -6.58
C LEU A 61 24.36 -17.07 -5.29
N MET A 62 23.54 -17.08 -4.23
CA MET A 62 23.85 -17.76 -2.97
C MET A 62 23.80 -19.29 -3.11
N TRP A 63 23.10 -19.82 -4.11
CA TRP A 63 23.17 -21.26 -4.44
C TRP A 63 24.46 -21.59 -5.19
N ALA A 64 24.93 -20.70 -6.06
CA ALA A 64 26.18 -20.87 -6.80
C ALA A 64 27.42 -20.63 -5.92
N GLU A 65 27.35 -19.67 -4.98
CA GLU A 65 28.46 -19.22 -4.14
C GLU A 65 28.04 -19.11 -2.65
N PRO A 66 27.79 -20.24 -1.95
CA PRO A 66 27.24 -20.25 -0.59
C PRO A 66 28.09 -19.53 0.45
N GLN A 67 29.39 -19.41 0.22
CA GLN A 67 30.32 -18.70 1.10
C GLN A 67 30.06 -17.19 1.18
N LEU A 68 29.29 -16.62 0.24
CA LEU A 68 28.92 -15.20 0.26
C LEU A 68 27.71 -14.91 1.17
N GLU A 69 26.97 -15.95 1.59
CA GLU A 69 25.77 -15.82 2.43
C GLU A 69 25.99 -14.98 3.70
N PRO A 70 27.08 -15.15 4.49
CA PRO A 70 27.29 -14.34 5.68
C PRO A 70 27.45 -12.85 5.37
N VAL A 71 28.08 -12.51 4.25
CA VAL A 71 28.26 -11.11 3.81
C VAL A 71 26.93 -10.55 3.31
N TYR A 72 26.16 -11.33 2.55
CA TYR A 72 24.82 -10.95 2.10
C TYR A 72 23.91 -10.65 3.30
N GLN A 73 23.88 -11.54 4.30
CA GLN A 73 23.09 -11.35 5.53
C GLN A 73 23.56 -10.11 6.32
N ALA A 74 24.87 -9.90 6.45
CA ALA A 74 25.40 -8.72 7.14
C ALA A 74 25.00 -7.41 6.45
N VAL A 75 25.06 -7.35 5.12
CA VAL A 75 24.62 -6.17 4.34
C VAL A 75 23.11 -5.97 4.47
N ARG A 76 22.32 -7.04 4.36
CA ARG A 76 20.86 -7.00 4.48
C ARG A 76 20.42 -6.48 5.85
N SER A 77 21.07 -6.97 6.90
CA SER A 77 20.84 -6.52 8.27
C SER A 77 21.28 -5.07 8.48
N TYR A 78 22.47 -4.69 7.99
CA TYR A 78 22.97 -3.32 8.08
C TYR A 78 22.05 -2.30 7.39
N LEU A 79 21.42 -2.68 6.28
CA LEU A 79 20.47 -1.85 5.55
C LEU A 79 19.03 -1.94 6.07
N GLU A 80 18.81 -2.71 7.14
CA GLU A 80 17.50 -2.93 7.77
C GLU A 80 16.42 -3.36 6.76
N MET A 81 16.79 -4.18 5.76
CA MET A 81 15.91 -4.46 4.62
C MET A 81 14.58 -5.08 5.04
N ASP A 82 14.60 -6.02 6.00
CA ASP A 82 13.40 -6.69 6.49
C ASP A 82 12.44 -5.72 7.18
N GLN A 83 12.97 -4.89 8.09
CA GLN A 83 12.17 -3.88 8.81
C GLN A 83 11.57 -2.85 7.86
N ARG A 84 12.31 -2.43 6.83
CA ARG A 84 11.82 -1.48 5.83
C ARG A 84 10.69 -2.05 4.99
N VAL A 85 10.81 -3.31 4.57
CA VAL A 85 9.74 -4.01 3.84
C VAL A 85 8.50 -4.17 4.72
N GLU A 86 8.66 -4.57 5.98
CA GLU A 86 7.55 -4.71 6.93
C GLU A 86 6.80 -3.38 7.12
N LEU A 87 7.53 -2.29 7.38
CA LEU A 87 6.94 -0.96 7.54
C LEU A 87 6.22 -0.48 6.28
N MET A 88 6.77 -0.77 5.11
CA MET A 88 6.11 -0.47 3.84
C MET A 88 4.81 -1.27 3.69
N GLN A 89 4.82 -2.55 4.04
CA GLN A 89 3.66 -3.43 3.94
C GLN A 89 2.54 -2.98 4.88
N GLU A 90 2.87 -2.57 6.11
CA GLU A 90 1.93 -2.00 7.08
C GLU A 90 1.27 -0.73 6.53
N ARG A 91 2.09 0.21 6.04
CA ARG A 91 1.60 1.48 5.47
C ARG A 91 0.68 1.27 4.26
N VAL A 92 1.03 0.35 3.36
CA VAL A 92 0.17 -0.04 2.23
C VAL A 92 -1.15 -0.67 2.71
N SER A 93 -1.12 -1.41 3.82
CA SER A 93 -2.32 -1.99 4.42
C SER A 93 -3.26 -0.90 4.93
N VAL A 94 -2.75 0.05 5.72
CA VAL A 94 -3.55 1.15 6.29
C VAL A 94 -4.26 1.97 5.20
N VAL A 95 -3.56 2.29 4.11
CA VAL A 95 -4.19 2.99 2.97
C VAL A 95 -5.26 2.12 2.31
N GLY A 96 -5.02 0.81 2.21
CA GLY A 96 -5.99 -0.14 1.67
C GLY A 96 -7.26 -0.22 2.50
N ASP A 97 -7.14 -0.25 3.82
CA ASP A 97 -8.27 -0.30 4.74
C ASP A 97 -9.12 0.97 4.63
N LEU A 98 -8.47 2.14 4.53
CA LEU A 98 -9.17 3.40 4.26
C LEU A 98 -9.96 3.33 2.96
N LEU A 99 -9.32 2.95 1.85
CA LEU A 99 -9.99 2.89 0.54
C LEU A 99 -11.13 1.86 0.52
N ALA A 100 -11.01 0.76 1.26
CA ALA A 100 -12.07 -0.23 1.43
C ALA A 100 -13.30 0.37 2.13
N VAL A 101 -13.10 1.14 3.22
CA VAL A 101 -14.17 1.85 3.92
C VAL A 101 -14.86 2.87 2.99
N LEU A 102 -14.10 3.63 2.19
CA LEU A 102 -14.69 4.59 1.25
C LEU A 102 -15.56 3.91 0.18
N LYS A 103 -15.10 2.76 -0.32
CA LYS A 103 -15.86 1.95 -1.29
C LYS A 103 -17.18 1.46 -0.70
N ASP A 104 -17.16 0.99 0.54
CA ASP A 104 -18.33 0.46 1.24
C ASP A 104 -19.40 1.54 1.47
N GLN A 105 -18.98 2.73 1.93
CA GLN A 105 -19.86 3.88 2.12
C GLN A 105 -20.60 4.28 0.84
N LEU A 106 -19.92 4.29 -0.31
CA LEU A 106 -20.52 4.58 -1.61
C LEU A 106 -21.58 3.54 -2.02
N SER A 107 -21.36 2.24 -1.73
CA SER A 107 -22.36 1.21 -2.01
C SER A 107 -23.62 1.37 -1.17
N HIS A 108 -23.47 1.74 0.11
CA HIS A 108 -24.59 1.96 1.01
C HIS A 108 -25.45 3.17 0.64
N THR A 109 -24.84 4.28 0.17
CA THR A 109 -25.61 5.45 -0.28
C THR A 109 -26.50 5.12 -1.48
N HIS A 110 -26.01 4.28 -2.40
CA HIS A 110 -26.75 3.89 -3.61
C HIS A 110 -27.89 2.90 -3.33
N ALA A 111 -27.69 1.97 -2.38
CA ALA A 111 -28.71 1.02 -1.95
C ALA A 111 -29.89 1.72 -1.23
N ALA A 112 -29.61 2.80 -0.49
CA ALA A 112 -30.64 3.61 0.15
C ALA A 112 -31.51 4.34 -0.89
N ILE A 113 -30.91 4.90 -1.95
CA ILE A 113 -31.64 5.63 -3.00
C ILE A 113 -32.57 4.70 -3.80
N ARG A 114 -32.14 3.47 -4.12
CA ARG A 114 -32.98 2.49 -4.85
C ARG A 114 -34.13 1.89 -4.05
N ARG A 115 -34.21 2.11 -2.73
CA ARG A 115 -35.34 1.65 -1.90
C ARG A 115 -36.51 2.63 -1.90
N PHE A 116 -36.35 3.80 -2.49
CA PHE A 116 -37.37 4.86 -2.56
C PHE A 116 -37.92 5.07 -3.98
N GLU A 117 -37.61 4.18 -4.92
CA GLU A 117 -38.23 4.05 -6.25
C GLU A 117 -39.00 2.73 -6.32
#